data_AF-A0A660URD0-F1
#
_entry.id   AF-A0A660URD0-F1
#
_cell.length_a   1.000
_cell.length_b   1.000
_cell.length_c   1.000
_cell.angle_alpha   90.00
_cell.angle_beta   90.00
_cell.angle_gamma   90.00
#
_symmetry.space_group_name_H-M   'P 1'
#
loop_
_entity.id
_entity.type
_entity.pdbx_description
1 polymer ?
#
loop_
_entity_poly.entity_id
_entity_poly.type
_entity_poly.pdbx_seq_one_letter_code
_entity_poly.pdbx_strand_id
1 'polypeptide(L)' 'MADTAKHVIFSGRVQGVGFRYTCHRIAMRYDLTGFVKNLPDNSVELLIQGRPEDIADCLTDIKESFA' A
#
# COMPACT_ATOMS: atom_id res chain seq x y z
N MET A 1 -1.81 6.95 20.54
CA MET A 1 -1.14 5.68 20.18
C MET A 1 0.09 6.03 19.37
N ALA A 2 1.15 5.22 19.44
CA ALA A 2 2.38 5.48 18.70
C ALA A 2 2.22 5.05 17.23
N ASP A 3 2.82 5.81 16.32
CA ASP A 3 2.89 5.42 14.91
C ASP A 3 3.67 4.11 14.75
N THR A 4 3.24 3.31 13.79
CA THR A 4 3.94 2.09 13.37
C THR A 4 4.19 2.14 11.87
N ALA A 5 5.17 1.37 11.41
CA ALA A 5 5.45 1.19 9.99
C ALA A 5 5.24 -0.27 9.59
N LYS A 6 4.62 -0.50 8.43
CA LYS A 6 4.49 -1.82 7.81
C LYS A 6 5.13 -1.84 6.44
N HIS A 7 5.91 -2.89 6.21
CA HIS A 7 6.50 -3.22 4.93
C HIS A 7 5.76 -4.42 4.32
N VAL A 8 5.23 -4.25 3.11
CA VAL A 8 4.37 -5.22 2.42
C VAL A 8 4.87 -5.41 0.99
N ILE A 9 4.95 -6.66 0.55
CA ILE A 9 5.26 -7.03 -0.84
C ILE A 9 4.00 -7.61 -1.49
N PHE A 10 3.63 -7.07 -2.64
CA PHE A 10 2.53 -7.56 -3.47
C PHE A 10 3.07 -8.29 -4.69
N SER A 11 2.61 -9.50 -4.93
CA SER A 11 2.98 -10.35 -6.07
C SER A 11 1.77 -10.66 -6.95
N GLY A 12 2.01 -11.02 -8.21
CA GLY A 12 0.97 -11.37 -9.19
C GLY A 12 0.79 -10.29 -10.26
N ARG A 13 -0.44 -10.05 -10.73
CA ARG A 13 -0.72 -9.02 -11.75
C ARG A 13 -0.80 -7.62 -11.12
N VAL A 14 0.34 -7.08 -10.72
CA VAL A 14 0.45 -5.80 -9.98
C VAL A 14 1.16 -4.68 -10.76
N GLN A 15 1.81 -4.99 -11.89
CA GLN A 15 2.41 -3.98 -12.78
C GLN A 15 1.55 -3.76 -14.03
N GLY A 16 1.55 -2.52 -14.55
CA GLY A 16 0.75 -2.14 -15.73
C GLY A 16 -0.76 -1.99 -15.48
N VAL A 17 -1.21 -2.09 -14.23
CA VAL A 17 -2.65 -2.03 -13.84
C VAL A 17 -3.01 -0.80 -13.00
N GLY A 18 -2.11 0.19 -12.92
CA GLY A 18 -2.31 1.38 -12.08
C GLY A 18 -2.13 1.14 -10.56
N PHE A 19 -1.59 -0.03 -10.16
CA PHE A 19 -1.47 -0.43 -8.75
C PHE A 19 -0.84 0.62 -7.83
N ARG A 20 0.32 1.17 -8.22
CA ARG A 20 1.01 2.23 -7.45
C ARG A 20 0.14 3.47 -7.23
N TYR A 21 -0.57 3.90 -8.27
CA TYR A 21 -1.45 5.06 -8.20
C TYR A 21 -2.64 4.81 -7.27
N THR A 22 -3.26 3.64 -7.36
CA THR A 22 -4.35 3.24 -6.46
C THR A 22 -3.89 3.19 -5.01
N CYS A 23 -2.73 2.57 -4.72
CA CYS A 23 -2.16 2.52 -3.37
C CYS A 23 -1.93 3.93 -2.81
N HIS A 24 -1.30 4.82 -3.60
CA HIS A 24 -1.04 6.20 -3.20
C HIS A 24 -2.35 6.95 -2.88
N ARG A 25 -3.35 6.85 -3.77
CA ARG A 25 -4.65 7.51 -3.60
C ARG A 25 -5.41 7.01 -2.36
N ILE A 26 -5.34 5.71 -2.05
CA ILE A 26 -5.97 5.14 -0.85
C ILE A 26 -5.22 5.60 0.40
N ALA A 27 -3.88 5.48 0.43
CA ALA A 27 -3.07 5.89 1.57
C ALA A 27 -3.28 7.36 1.97
N MET A 28 -3.48 8.25 0.99
CA MET A 28 -3.81 9.66 1.24
C MET A 28 -5.12 9.88 2.01
N ARG A 29 -6.09 8.97 1.93
CA ARG A 29 -7.37 9.08 2.67
C ARG A 29 -7.21 8.83 4.17
N TYR A 30 -6.17 8.09 4.53
CA TYR A 30 -5.86 7.66 5.88
C TYR A 30 -4.73 8.48 6.53
N ASP A 31 -4.29 9.57 5.88
CA ASP A 31 -3.16 10.41 6.32
C ASP A 31 -1.86 9.62 6.60
N LEU A 32 -1.62 8.57 5.80
CA LEU A 32 -0.46 7.69 5.92
C LEU A 32 0.73 8.22 5.10
N THR A 33 1.93 8.01 5.62
CA THR A 33 3.20 8.34 4.94
C THR A 33 3.94 7.09 4.48
N GLY A 34 4.89 7.23 3.55
CA GLY A 34 5.71 6.13 3.07
C GLY A 34 5.93 6.15 1.55
N PHE A 35 6.13 4.97 0.95
CA PHE A 35 6.37 4.85 -0.50
C PHE A 35 5.79 3.57 -1.09
N VAL A 36 5.58 3.61 -2.41
CA VAL A 36 5.22 2.43 -3.22
C VAL A 36 6.11 2.35 -4.46
N LYS A 37 6.69 1.18 -4.73
CA LYS A 37 7.72 1.01 -5.77
C LYS A 37 7.56 -0.32 -6.51
N ASN A 38 7.70 -0.28 -7.84
CA ASN A 38 7.82 -1.51 -8.64
C ASN A 38 9.22 -2.12 -8.44
N LEU A 39 9.27 -3.43 -8.22
CA LEU A 39 10.52 -4.17 -8.11
C LEU A 39 10.86 -4.89 -9.44
N PRO A 40 12.15 -5.24 -9.65
CA PRO A 40 12.60 -5.91 -10.88
C PRO A 40 12.02 -7.32 -11.09
N ASP A 41 11.55 -7.98 -10.04
CA ASP A 41 10.94 -9.31 -10.06
C ASP A 41 9.44 -9.30 -10.41
N ASN A 42 8.94 -8.17 -10.93
CA ASN A 42 7.53 -7.88 -11.21
C ASN A 42 6.62 -7.72 -9.98
N SER A 43 7.16 -7.74 -8.76
CA SER A 43 6.40 -7.42 -7.55
C SER A 43 6.29 -5.89 -7.33
N VAL A 44 5.48 -5.50 -6.32
CA VAL A 44 5.39 -4.12 -5.84
C VAL A 44 5.66 -4.09 -4.34
N GLU A 45 6.59 -3.23 -3.94
CA GLU A 45 6.93 -2.92 -2.56
C GLU A 45 6.09 -1.74 -2.06
N LEU A 46 5.54 -1.87 -0.85
CA LEU A 46 4.82 -0.82 -0.14
C LEU A 46 5.39 -0.68 1.28
N LEU A 47 5.89 0.49 1.62
CA LEU A 47 6.18 0.88 2.99
C LEU A 47 5.18 1.96 3.39
N ILE A 48 4.43 1.74 4.49
CA ILE A 48 3.46 2.71 5.02
C ILE A 48 3.66 2.90 6.52
N GLN A 49 3.49 4.14 6.99
CA GLN A 49 3.62 4.53 8.39
C GLN A 49 2.46 5.43 8.81
N GLY A 50 1.98 5.22 10.05
CA GLY A 50 0.91 5.97 10.69
C GLY A 50 0.25 5.16 11.80
N ARG A 51 -1.01 5.46 12.10
CA ARG A 51 -1.76 4.73 13.14
C ARG A 51 -2.01 3.28 12.73
N PRO A 52 -1.88 2.30 13.65
CA PRO A 52 -2.07 0.88 13.34
C PRO A 52 -3.43 0.56 12.69
N GLU A 53 -4.50 1.20 13.16
CA GLU A 53 -5.86 1.08 12.64
C GLU A 53 -5.98 1.59 11.20
N ASP A 54 -5.48 2.79 10.91
CA ASP A 54 -5.48 3.40 9.57
C ASP A 54 -4.69 2.54 8.58
N ILE A 55 -3.56 1.98 9.02
CA ILE A 55 -2.77 1.05 8.22
C ILE A 55 -3.57 -0.22 7.89
N ALA A 56 -4.29 -0.77 8.86
CA ALA A 56 -5.07 -1.99 8.65
C ALA A 56 -6.23 -1.76 7.67
N ASP A 57 -6.93 -0.65 7.81
CA ASP A 57 -8.04 -0.26 6.93
C ASP A 57 -7.53 0.04 5.51
N CYS A 58 -6.45 0.81 5.38
CA CYS A 58 -5.80 1.09 4.09
C CYS A 58 -5.40 -0.19 3.34
N LEU A 59 -4.82 -1.18 4.04
CA LEU A 59 -4.45 -2.46 3.44
C LEU A 59 -5.67 -3.30 3.01
N THR A 60 -6.80 -3.14 3.69
CA THR A 60 -8.07 -3.79 3.33
C THR A 60 -8.63 -3.17 2.06
N ASP A 61 -8.73 -1.85 1.99
CA ASP A 61 -9.19 -1.10 0.81
C ASP A 61 -8.33 -1.38 -0.44
N ILE A 62 -7.01 -1.50 -0.26
CA ILE A 62 -6.10 -1.88 -1.35
C ILE A 62 -6.47 -3.27 -1.86
N LYS A 63 -6.69 -4.26 -0.98
CA LYS A 63 -7.05 -5.61 -1.42
C LYS A 63 -8.38 -5.64 -2.17
N GLU A 64 -9.39 -4.96 -1.67
CA GLU A 64 -10.71 -4.90 -2.31
C GLU A 64 -10.68 -4.21 -3.67
N SER A 65 -9.77 -3.27 -3.89
CA SER A 65 -9.60 -2.57 -5.17
C SER A 65 -9.04 -3.45 -6.30
N PHE A 66 -8.48 -4.63 -5.98
CA PHE A 66 -7.86 -5.56 -6.93
C PHE A 66 -8.39 -7.01 -6.81
N ALA A 67 -9.49 -7.19 -6.07
CA ALA A 67 -10.21 -8.46 -5.98
C ALA A 67 -11.04 -8.76 -7.24
#